data_AF-A0A820DZQ7-F1
#
_entry.id   AF-A0A820DZQ7-F1
#
_cell.length_a   1.000
_cell.length_b   1.000
_cell.length_c   1.000
_cell.angle_alpha   90.00
_cell.angle_beta   90.00
_cell.angle_gamma   90.00
#
_symmetry.space_group_name_H-M   'P 1'
#
loop_
_entity.id
_entity.type
_entity.pdbx_description
1 polymer ?
#
loop_
_entity_poly.entity_id
_entity_poly.type
_entity_poly.pdbx_seq_one_letter_code
_entity_poly.pdbx_strand_id
1 'polypeptide(L)'
;KDLTTLKQKFHQLSNIGCEHWALLFDDIESEMSQQDKENFPSFAHAHVAITNQLYDYLNKPNIFIFCPTVYCSRMAKPSLEKSSYLQTIGNGLHTDIDIFWTGPKVVSRRITMSHLLSINNMKK
;
A
#
# COMPACT_ATOMS: atom_id res chain seq x y z
N LYS A 1 10.46 -17.10 2.65
CA LYS A 1 11.56 -17.06 1.64
C LYS A 1 11.48 -15.79 0.79
N ASP A 2 10.30 -15.42 0.29
CA ASP A 2 10.17 -14.28 -0.63
C ASP A 2 10.38 -12.93 0.04
N LEU A 3 9.82 -12.72 1.25
CA LEU A 3 10.08 -11.49 2.02
C LEU A 3 11.57 -11.29 2.32
N THR A 4 12.31 -12.37 2.61
CA THR A 4 13.76 -12.31 2.81
C THR A 4 14.48 -11.85 1.55
N THR A 5 14.08 -12.37 0.39
CA THR A 5 14.65 -11.97 -0.91
C THR A 5 14.34 -10.51 -1.22
N LEU A 6 13.12 -10.06 -0.94
CA LEU A 6 12.72 -8.65 -1.08
C LEU A 6 13.57 -7.73 -0.20
N LYS A 7 13.73 -8.07 1.09
CA LYS A 7 14.57 -7.32 2.03
C LYS A 7 16.01 -7.20 1.55
N GLN A 8 16.60 -8.31 1.09
CA GLN A 8 17.95 -8.31 0.53
C GLN A 8 18.09 -7.41 -0.69
N LYS A 9 17.08 -7.37 -1.57
CA LYS A 9 17.09 -6.50 -2.75
C LYS A 9 17.09 -5.02 -2.38
N PHE A 10 16.28 -4.61 -1.40
CA PHE A 10 16.26 -3.22 -0.93
C PHE A 10 17.56 -2.88 -0.19
N HIS A 11 18.08 -3.80 0.64
CA HIS A 11 19.36 -3.59 1.32
C HIS A 11 20.53 -3.41 0.35
N GLN A 12 20.56 -4.17 -0.76
CA GLN A 12 21.54 -3.99 -1.82
C GLN A 12 21.54 -2.55 -2.37
N LEU A 13 20.35 -1.99 -2.62
CA LEU A 13 20.19 -0.63 -3.13
C LEU A 13 20.52 0.43 -2.06
N SER A 14 20.25 0.13 -0.79
CA SER A 14 20.62 0.99 0.34
C SER A 14 22.15 1.11 0.45
N ASN A 15 22.89 0.01 0.28
CA ASN A 15 24.36 0.00 0.33
C ASN A 15 25.03 0.83 -0.77
N ILE A 16 24.31 1.20 -1.84
CA ILE A 16 24.80 2.10 -2.89
C ILE A 16 24.23 3.53 -2.78
N GLY A 17 23.58 3.87 -1.66
CA GLY A 17 23.16 5.23 -1.33
C GLY A 17 21.68 5.56 -1.57
N CYS A 18 20.81 4.56 -1.80
CA CYS A 18 19.36 4.81 -1.90
C CYS A 18 18.74 4.96 -0.51
N GLU A 19 17.99 6.05 -0.30
CA GLU A 19 17.42 6.42 1.01
C GLU A 19 15.89 6.44 1.03
N HIS A 20 15.26 6.51 -0.15
CA HIS A 20 13.80 6.65 -0.30
C HIS A 20 13.23 5.47 -1.08
N TRP A 21 12.03 5.03 -0.69
CA TRP A 21 11.50 3.75 -1.15
C TRP A 21 10.05 3.83 -1.54
N ALA A 22 9.64 2.91 -2.42
CA ALA A 22 8.25 2.64 -2.69
C ALA A 22 8.02 1.14 -2.86
N LEU A 23 6.86 0.66 -2.41
CA LEU A 23 6.37 -0.70 -2.67
C LEU A 23 5.03 -0.59 -3.39
N LEU A 24 4.95 -1.19 -4.58
CA LEU A 24 3.85 -0.99 -5.51
C LEU A 24 3.06 -2.29 -5.71
N PHE A 25 1.75 -2.22 -5.52
CA PHE A 25 0.81 -3.33 -5.72
C PHE A 25 -0.31 -2.97 -6.71
N ASP A 26 -0.08 -2.04 -7.62
CA ASP A 26 -1.01 -1.67 -8.70
C ASP A 26 -1.03 -2.72 -9.82
N ASP A 27 -2.15 -2.78 -10.54
CA ASP A 27 -2.36 -3.60 -11.75
C ASP A 27 -2.05 -5.10 -11.60
N ILE A 28 -2.31 -5.64 -10.41
CA ILE A 28 -2.24 -7.07 -10.11
C ILE A 28 -3.63 -7.69 -9.88
N GLU A 29 -3.72 -9.00 -10.04
CA GLU A 29 -4.90 -9.77 -9.69
C GLU A 29 -5.16 -9.71 -8.18
N SER A 30 -6.43 -9.55 -7.79
CA SER A 30 -6.83 -9.45 -6.39
C SER A 30 -7.02 -10.81 -5.71
N GLU A 31 -6.44 -11.87 -6.27
CA GLU A 31 -6.53 -13.22 -5.72
C GLU A 31 -5.19 -13.68 -5.16
N MET A 32 -5.22 -14.14 -3.90
CA MET A 32 -4.07 -14.74 -3.26
C MET A 32 -3.93 -16.22 -3.63
N SER A 33 -2.69 -16.71 -3.62
CA SER A 33 -2.41 -18.14 -3.66
C SER A 33 -3.09 -18.86 -2.49
N GLN A 34 -3.32 -20.17 -2.62
CA GLN A 34 -3.90 -20.96 -1.53
C GLN A 34 -3.04 -20.91 -0.26
N GLN A 35 -1.71 -20.94 -0.44
CA GLN A 35 -0.77 -20.84 0.66
C GLN A 35 -0.86 -19.48 1.38
N ASP A 36 -1.02 -18.38 0.65
CA ASP A 36 -1.14 -17.06 1.27
C ASP A 36 -2.49 -16.87 1.99
N LYS A 37 -3.57 -17.48 1.47
CA LYS A 37 -4.89 -17.51 2.13
C LYS A 37 -4.85 -18.19 3.50
N GLU A 38 -3.93 -19.14 3.73
CA GLU A 38 -3.73 -19.78 5.04
C GLU A 38 -2.99 -18.89 6.03
N ASN A 39 -2.16 -17.95 5.54
CA ASN A 39 -1.32 -17.09 6.37
C ASN A 39 -1.92 -15.70 6.61
N PHE A 40 -2.76 -15.21 5.70
CA PHE A 40 -3.32 -13.87 5.75
C PHE A 40 -4.84 -13.88 5.66
N PRO A 41 -5.55 -13.17 6.56
CA PRO A 41 -7.01 -13.08 6.53
C PRO A 41 -7.58 -12.47 5.23
N SER A 42 -6.77 -11.67 4.52
CA SER A 42 -7.17 -11.04 3.26
C SER A 42 -5.97 -10.51 2.51
N PHE A 43 -6.18 -10.17 1.24
CA PHE A 43 -5.19 -9.51 0.38
C PHE A 43 -4.61 -8.22 0.99
N ALA A 44 -5.47 -7.37 1.57
CA ALA A 44 -5.01 -6.13 2.22
C ALA A 44 -4.12 -6.40 3.44
N HIS A 45 -4.47 -7.41 4.25
CA HIS A 45 -3.68 -7.79 5.43
C HIS A 45 -2.29 -8.30 5.03
N ALA A 46 -2.18 -9.07 3.94
CA ALA A 46 -0.89 -9.47 3.39
C ALA A 46 -0.05 -8.25 2.98
N HIS A 47 -0.66 -7.29 2.27
CA HIS A 47 0.02 -6.08 1.83
C HIS A 47 0.51 -5.23 3.00
N VAL A 48 -0.33 -5.01 4.01
CA VAL A 48 0.07 -4.31 5.25
C VAL A 48 1.25 -5.02 5.90
N ALA A 49 1.14 -6.34 6.11
CA ALA A 49 2.16 -7.10 6.82
C ALA A 49 3.51 -7.07 6.11
N ILE A 50 3.53 -7.22 4.79
CA ILE A 50 4.76 -7.17 3.98
C ILE A 50 5.35 -5.76 3.99
N THR A 51 4.51 -4.74 3.79
CA THR A 51 4.95 -3.34 3.71
C THR A 51 5.54 -2.86 5.04
N ASN A 52 4.85 -3.08 6.17
CA ASN A 52 5.34 -2.69 7.49
C ASN A 52 6.65 -3.42 7.84
N GLN A 53 6.73 -4.73 7.58
CA GLN A 53 7.95 -5.51 7.85
C GLN A 53 9.15 -5.06 7.01
N LEU A 54 8.91 -4.54 5.80
CA LEU A 54 9.97 -3.97 4.97
C LEU A 54 10.35 -2.57 5.45
N TYR A 55 9.37 -1.73 5.80
CA TYR A 55 9.58 -0.40 6.37
C TYR A 55 10.42 -0.46 7.65
N ASP A 56 10.07 -1.35 8.58
CA ASP A 56 10.84 -1.58 9.81
C ASP A 56 12.26 -2.12 9.52
N TYR A 57 12.38 -3.03 8.56
CA TYR A 57 13.68 -3.60 8.18
C TYR A 57 14.64 -2.55 7.61
N LEU A 58 14.12 -1.56 6.89
CA LEU A 58 14.89 -0.42 6.37
C LEU A 58 15.07 0.69 7.40
N ASN A 59 14.80 0.41 8.68
CA ASN A 59 14.93 1.33 9.79
C ASN A 59 14.09 2.59 9.63
N LYS A 60 12.83 2.43 9.16
CA LYS A 60 11.81 3.49 9.10
C LYS A 60 12.30 4.74 8.33
N PRO A 61 12.61 4.59 7.04
CA PRO A 61 13.16 5.67 6.22
C PRO A 61 12.20 6.85 6.13
N ASN A 62 12.75 8.06 5.98
CA ASN A 62 11.97 9.31 5.96
C ASN A 62 10.91 9.36 4.85
N ILE A 63 11.15 8.71 3.70
CA ILE A 63 10.16 8.58 2.63
C ILE A 63 10.00 7.11 2.29
N PHE A 64 8.80 6.60 2.54
CA PHE A 64 8.37 5.28 2.10
C PHE A 64 6.94 5.37 1.56
N ILE A 65 6.74 5.01 0.30
CA ILE A 65 5.45 5.12 -0.38
C ILE A 65 4.88 3.71 -0.62
N PHE A 66 3.61 3.51 -0.27
CA PHE A 66 2.84 2.33 -0.60
C PHE A 66 1.86 2.66 -1.73
N CYS A 67 1.91 1.93 -2.85
CA CYS A 67 0.85 2.00 -3.87
C CYS A 67 -0.13 0.84 -3.68
N PRO A 68 -1.39 1.12 -3.31
CA PRO A 68 -2.41 0.09 -3.15
C PRO A 68 -2.83 -0.51 -4.50
N THR A 69 -3.41 -1.71 -4.47
CA THR A 69 -4.10 -2.27 -5.66
C THR A 69 -5.37 -1.49 -5.98
N VAL A 70 -6.07 -1.02 -4.96
CA VAL A 70 -7.16 -0.05 -5.10
C VAL A 70 -6.54 1.35 -5.00
N TYR A 71 -6.06 1.91 -6.12
CA TYR A 71 -5.34 3.20 -6.17
C TYR A 71 -6.15 4.38 -6.75
N CYS A 72 -7.45 4.18 -6.97
CA CYS A 72 -8.40 5.24 -7.33
C CYS A 72 -9.80 4.93 -6.78
N SER A 73 -10.65 5.95 -6.62
CA SER A 73 -11.98 5.74 -6.03
C SER A 73 -12.87 4.82 -6.86
N ARG A 74 -12.70 4.82 -8.20
CA ARG A 74 -13.45 3.92 -9.09
C ARG A 74 -13.18 2.43 -8.80
N MET A 75 -12.02 2.08 -8.25
CA MET A 75 -11.65 0.71 -7.88
C MET A 75 -12.16 0.34 -6.49
N ALA A 76 -12.51 1.33 -5.65
CA ALA A 76 -12.97 1.09 -4.30
C ALA A 76 -14.41 0.57 -4.31
N LYS A 77 -14.58 -0.69 -3.93
CA LYS A 77 -15.88 -1.36 -3.87
C LYS A 77 -16.31 -1.61 -2.42
N PRO A 78 -17.61 -1.41 -2.08
CA PRO A 78 -18.66 -0.85 -2.92
C PRO A 78 -18.58 0.68 -3.09
N SER A 79 -17.88 1.35 -2.18
CA SER A 79 -17.52 2.77 -2.27
C SER A 79 -16.16 2.97 -1.59
N LEU A 80 -15.65 4.19 -1.65
CA LEU A 80 -14.40 4.57 -1.01
C LEU A 80 -14.41 4.27 0.50
N GLU A 81 -15.44 4.73 1.20
CA GLU A 81 -15.58 4.66 2.66
C GLU A 81 -15.88 3.25 3.16
N LYS A 82 -16.46 2.42 2.30
CA LYS A 82 -16.91 1.05 2.61
C LYS A 82 -15.98 -0.03 2.05
N SER A 83 -14.86 0.37 1.44
CA SER A 83 -13.90 -0.60 0.90
C SER A 83 -13.15 -1.27 2.03
N SER A 84 -13.40 -2.58 2.23
CA SER A 84 -12.70 -3.38 3.23
C SER A 84 -11.19 -3.36 3.02
N TYR A 85 -10.74 -3.41 1.75
CA TYR A 85 -9.33 -3.30 1.39
C TYR A 85 -8.73 -1.98 1.91
N LEU A 86 -9.32 -0.84 1.57
CA LEU A 86 -8.80 0.47 1.98
C LEU A 86 -8.90 0.70 3.48
N GLN A 87 -9.95 0.19 4.14
CA GLN A 87 -10.06 0.24 5.60
C GLN A 87 -8.94 -0.56 6.28
N THR A 88 -8.62 -1.76 5.80
CA THR A 88 -7.50 -2.54 6.34
C THR A 88 -6.17 -1.82 6.12
N ILE A 89 -5.92 -1.28 4.92
CA ILE A 89 -4.71 -0.50 4.63
C ILE A 89 -4.61 0.70 5.59
N GLY A 90 -5.67 1.50 5.69
CA GLY A 90 -5.69 2.74 6.46
C GLY A 90 -5.60 2.55 7.98
N ASN A 91 -6.04 1.41 8.51
CA ASN A 91 -5.88 1.08 9.94
C ASN A 91 -4.58 0.32 10.25
N GLY A 92 -3.95 -0.29 9.25
CA GLY A 92 -2.89 -1.28 9.44
C GLY A 92 -1.49 -0.81 9.06
N LEU A 93 -1.34 0.04 8.05
CA LEU A 93 -0.02 0.58 7.69
C LEU A 93 0.52 1.50 8.78
N HIS A 94 1.85 1.57 8.91
CA HIS A 94 2.47 2.61 9.73
C HIS A 94 2.00 4.00 9.29
N THR A 95 1.73 4.86 10.27
CA THR A 95 1.26 6.24 10.06
C THR A 95 2.21 7.07 9.20
N ASP A 96 3.50 6.72 9.19
CA ASP A 96 4.54 7.45 8.46
C ASP A 96 4.74 6.93 7.02
N ILE A 97 4.04 5.86 6.62
CA ILE A 97 4.09 5.35 5.24
C ILE A 97 3.07 6.12 4.39
N ASP A 98 3.55 6.84 3.38
CA ASP A 98 2.70 7.56 2.45
C ASP A 98 1.92 6.61 1.54
N ILE A 99 0.72 7.00 1.12
CA ILE A 99 -0.13 6.19 0.25
C ILE A 99 -0.28 6.89 -1.10
N PHE A 100 0.09 6.20 -2.18
CA PHE A 100 -0.10 6.68 -3.53
C PHE A 100 -1.59 6.69 -3.93
N TRP A 101 -2.03 7.74 -4.64
CA TRP A 101 -3.42 7.87 -5.06
C TRP A 101 -3.59 8.68 -6.35
N THR A 102 -4.35 8.14 -7.30
CA THR A 102 -4.55 8.77 -8.63
C THR A 102 -5.82 9.63 -8.73
N GLY A 103 -6.64 9.67 -7.67
CA GLY A 103 -7.87 10.47 -7.62
C GLY A 103 -9.15 9.66 -7.88
N PRO A 104 -10.22 10.28 -8.42
CA PRO A 104 -11.48 9.59 -8.69
C PRO A 104 -11.37 8.42 -9.69
N LYS A 105 -10.41 8.49 -10.61
CA LYS A 105 -10.17 7.51 -11.68
C LYS A 105 -8.66 7.29 -11.84
N VAL A 106 -8.29 6.25 -12.56
CA VAL A 106 -6.89 6.01 -13.01
C VAL A 106 -6.34 7.26 -13.72
N VAL A 107 -7.11 7.81 -14.66
CA VAL A 107 -6.82 9.10 -15.31
C VAL A 107 -7.87 10.11 -14.85
N SER A 108 -7.53 10.87 -13.81
CA SER A 108 -8.42 11.87 -13.21
C SER A 108 -8.31 13.21 -13.95
N ARG A 109 -9.38 13.67 -14.59
CA ARG A 109 -9.42 15.01 -15.22
C ARG A 109 -9.30 16.15 -14.20
N ARG A 110 -9.84 15.94 -12.99
CA ARG A 110 -9.80 16.86 -11.86
C ARG A 110 -9.78 16.07 -10.56
N ILE A 111 -9.06 16.58 -9.57
CA ILE A 111 -9.09 16.11 -8.19
C ILE A 111 -9.55 17.30 -7.34
N THR A 112 -10.73 17.20 -6.72
CA THR A 112 -11.31 18.30 -5.94
C THR A 112 -10.84 18.24 -4.49
N MET A 113 -10.92 19.37 -3.77
CA MET A 113 -10.61 19.39 -2.34
C MET A 113 -11.52 18.46 -1.53
N SER A 114 -12.81 18.40 -1.87
CA SER A 114 -13.76 17.45 -1.25
C SER A 114 -13.30 16.00 -1.40
N HIS A 115 -12.75 15.65 -2.56
CA HIS A 115 -12.21 14.31 -2.80
C HIS A 115 -11.00 14.03 -1.92
N LEU A 116 -10.06 14.97 -1.82
CA LEU A 116 -8.87 14.82 -0.97
C LEU A 116 -9.26 14.62 0.50
N LEU A 117 -10.25 15.37 0.99
CA LEU A 117 -10.77 15.21 2.36
C LEU A 117 -11.37 13.82 2.59
N SER A 118 -12.16 13.31 1.64
CA SER A 118 -12.70 11.95 1.73
C SER A 118 -11.61 10.88 1.81
N ILE A 119 -10.49 11.07 1.10
CA ILE A 119 -9.36 10.15 1.11
C ILE A 119 -8.57 10.21 2.42
N ASN A 120 -8.32 11.42 2.92
CA ASN A 120 -7.52 11.62 4.13
C ASN A 120 -8.17 10.97 5.36
N ASN A 121 -9.50 10.91 5.40
CA ASN A 121 -10.24 10.25 6.48
C ASN A 121 -10.11 8.71 6.51
N MET A 122 -9.48 8.10 5.50
CA MET A 122 -9.31 6.64 5.46
C MET A 122 -8.10 6.15 6.23
N LYS A 123 -7.04 6.96 6.32
CA LYS A 123 -5.82 6.62 7.07
C LYS A 123 -6.00 7.15 8.50
N LYS A 124 -5.90 6.27 9.49
CA LYS A 124 -6.11 6.62 10.91
C LYS A 124 -4.80 6.75 11.67
#